data_AF-A0A842UKE0-F1
#
_entry.id   AF-A0A842UKE0-F1
#
_cell.length_a   1.000
_cell.length_b   1.000
_cell.length_c   1.000
_cell.angle_alpha   90.00
_cell.angle_beta   90.00
_cell.angle_gamma   90.00
#
_symmetry.space_group_name_H-M   'P 1'
#
loop_
_entity.id
_entity.type
_entity.pdbx_description
1 polymer ?
#
loop_
_entity_poly.entity_id
_entity_poly.type
_entity_poly.pdbx_seq_one_letter_code
_entity_poly.pdbx_strand_id
1 'polypeptide(L)'
;MGEQDTEPQPGVNPDRVGIMMDVLDNIISDLNDNPELQKIFGVPVSAGLVIVADQNDLRIEEAGKVQLTEEQQKSFLRVLDEVIRANSV
;
A
#
# COMPACT_ATOMS: atom_id res chain seq x y z
N MET A 1 -33.70 -22.04 24.76
CA MET A 1 -32.41 -21.32 24.71
C MET A 1 -32.25 -20.94 23.26
N GLY A 2 -32.60 -19.69 22.92
CA GLY A 2 -32.58 -19.22 21.53
C GLY A 2 -31.16 -18.80 21.19
N GLU A 3 -30.63 -19.37 20.11
CA GLU A 3 -29.43 -18.89 19.45
C GLU A 3 -29.68 -17.44 19.04
N GLN A 4 -28.90 -16.52 19.62
CA GLN A 4 -28.92 -15.13 19.18
C GLN A 4 -28.16 -15.09 17.87
N ASP A 5 -28.91 -15.09 16.77
CA ASP A 5 -28.42 -14.66 15.47
C ASP A 5 -27.91 -13.22 15.61
N THR A 6 -26.60 -13.07 15.76
CA THR A 6 -25.94 -11.77 15.70
C THR A 6 -26.04 -11.29 14.25
N GLU A 7 -26.98 -10.40 13.98
CA GLU A 7 -27.05 -9.70 12.70
C GLU A 7 -25.66 -9.07 12.39
N PRO A 8 -25.12 -9.25 11.17
CA PRO A 8 -23.86 -8.64 10.79
C PRO A 8 -23.98 -7.12 10.88
N GLN A 9 -23.11 -6.51 11.69
CA GLN A 9 -23.06 -5.05 11.85
C GLN A 9 -22.89 -4.40 10.47
N PRO A 10 -23.73 -3.41 10.09
CA PRO A 10 -23.61 -2.73 8.82
C PRO A 10 -22.35 -1.85 8.86
N GLY A 11 -21.33 -2.18 8.06
CA GLY A 11 -20.20 -1.28 7.93
C GLY A 11 -19.06 -1.75 7.06
N VAL A 12 -18.59 -2.98 7.21
CA VAL A 12 -17.41 -3.45 6.46
C VAL A 12 -17.65 -4.91 6.11
N ASN A 13 -17.74 -5.20 4.80
CA ASN A 13 -17.71 -6.58 4.33
C ASN A 13 -16.42 -7.22 4.89
N PRO A 14 -16.49 -8.35 5.61
CA PRO A 14 -15.32 -8.97 6.25
C PRO A 14 -14.24 -9.37 5.23
N ASP A 15 -14.63 -9.50 3.96
CA ASP A 15 -13.71 -9.77 2.88
C ASP A 15 -13.03 -8.49 2.37
N ARG A 16 -13.47 -7.27 2.73
CA ARG A 16 -12.84 -6.03 2.24
C ARG A 16 -11.58 -5.71 3.03
N VAL A 17 -10.46 -5.59 2.31
CA VAL A 17 -9.27 -4.90 2.80
C VAL A 17 -9.43 -3.39 2.57
N GLY A 18 -9.23 -2.62 3.65
CA GLY A 18 -9.30 -1.17 3.62
C GLY A 18 -8.11 -0.58 4.39
N ILE A 19 -7.62 0.56 3.88
CA ILE A 19 -6.58 1.35 4.55
C ILE A 19 -7.18 2.70 4.93
N MET A 20 -6.85 3.19 6.13
CA MET A 20 -7.29 4.52 6.55
C MET A 20 -6.55 5.59 5.73
N MET A 21 -7.24 6.70 5.43
CA MET A 21 -6.73 7.70 4.48
C MET A 21 -5.54 8.48 5.04
N ASP A 22 -5.48 8.69 6.35
CA ASP A 22 -4.34 9.27 7.07
C ASP A 22 -3.12 8.33 7.05
N VAL A 23 -3.34 7.03 7.26
CA VAL A 23 -2.29 6.01 7.12
C VAL A 23 -1.74 5.99 5.70
N LEU A 24 -2.62 6.08 4.69
CA LEU A 24 -2.19 6.15 3.30
C LEU A 24 -1.38 7.41 2.99
N ASP A 25 -1.78 8.57 3.54
CA ASP A 25 -1.04 9.82 3.38
C ASP A 25 0.37 9.72 3.97
N ASN A 26 0.51 9.12 5.17
CA ASN A 26 1.81 8.87 5.78
C ASN A 26 2.68 7.95 4.93
N ILE A 27 2.12 6.84 4.41
CA ILE A 27 2.84 5.93 3.50
C ILE A 27 3.33 6.70 2.26
N ILE A 28 2.49 7.55 1.66
CA ILE A 28 2.87 8.35 0.50
C ILE A 28 4.00 9.33 0.85
N SER A 29 3.93 9.98 2.00
CA SER A 29 4.98 10.89 2.49
C SER A 29 6.30 10.16 2.66
N ASP A 30 6.29 9.02 3.37
CA ASP A 30 7.49 8.21 3.63
C ASP A 30 8.12 7.68 2.33
N LEU A 31 7.29 7.24 1.37
CA LEU A 31 7.77 6.83 0.05
C LEU A 31 8.40 7.99 -0.71
N ASN A 32 7.78 9.17 -0.67
CA ASN A 32 8.30 10.37 -1.33
C ASN A 32 9.62 10.84 -0.72
N ASP A 33 9.83 10.64 0.59
CA ASP A 33 11.05 11.05 1.30
C ASP A 33 12.18 10.03 1.21
N ASN A 34 11.92 8.82 0.67
CA ASN A 34 12.93 7.77 0.58
C ASN A 34 13.96 8.06 -0.55
N PRO A 35 15.25 8.30 -0.23
CA PRO A 35 16.25 8.72 -1.21
C PRO A 35 16.66 7.60 -2.18
N GLU A 36 16.44 6.33 -1.82
CA GLU A 36 16.69 5.18 -2.69
C GLU A 36 15.60 5.08 -3.75
N LEU A 37 14.33 5.22 -3.34
CA LEU A 37 13.19 5.23 -4.27
C LEU A 37 13.20 6.47 -5.17
N GLN A 38 13.59 7.64 -4.66
CA GLN A 38 13.72 8.85 -5.48
C GLN A 38 14.69 8.68 -6.65
N LYS A 39 15.76 7.87 -6.49
CA LYS A 39 16.70 7.57 -7.58
C LYS A 39 16.08 6.69 -8.67
N ILE A 40 15.07 5.89 -8.30
CA ILE A 40 14.40 4.95 -9.20
C ILE A 40 13.23 5.64 -9.91
N PHE A 41 12.35 6.30 -9.14
CA PHE A 41 11.07 6.82 -9.61
C PHE A 41 11.04 8.33 -9.85
N GLY A 42 12.08 9.05 -9.43
CA GLY A 42 12.11 10.51 -9.43
C GLY A 42 11.38 11.12 -8.23
N VAL A 43 11.15 12.44 -8.29
CA VAL A 43 10.51 13.21 -7.23
C VAL A 43 9.24 13.88 -7.79
N PRO A 44 8.05 13.62 -7.22
CA PRO A 44 7.77 12.71 -6.10
C PRO A 44 7.72 11.23 -6.55
N VAL A 45 8.16 10.31 -5.67
CA VAL A 45 8.15 8.85 -5.92
C VAL A 45 6.74 8.35 -6.26
N SER A 46 5.74 8.85 -5.52
CA SER A 46 4.32 8.53 -5.72
C SER A 46 3.81 8.81 -7.15
N ALA A 47 4.44 9.68 -7.93
CA ALA A 47 4.06 9.88 -9.33
C ALA A 47 4.32 8.64 -10.22
N GLY A 48 5.19 7.73 -9.77
CA GLY A 48 5.53 6.47 -10.42
C GLY A 48 4.74 5.25 -9.93
N LEU A 49 3.87 5.42 -8.93
CA LEU A 49 3.19 4.31 -8.25
C LEU A 49 1.66 4.35 -8.45
N VAL A 50 1.02 3.20 -8.29
CA VAL A 50 -0.43 3.04 -8.29
C VAL A 50 -0.88 2.17 -7.12
N ILE A 51 -2.09 2.42 -6.63
CA ILE A 51 -2.76 1.54 -5.68
C ILE A 51 -3.74 0.68 -6.47
N VAL A 52 -3.57 -0.64 -6.37
CA VAL A 52 -4.43 -1.63 -7.00
C VAL A 52 -5.27 -2.30 -5.92
N ALA A 53 -6.59 -2.33 -6.12
CA ALA A 53 -7.51 -3.09 -5.30
C ALA A 53 -8.12 -4.20 -6.17
N ASP A 54 -7.73 -5.45 -5.92
CA ASP A 54 -8.20 -6.61 -6.69
C ASP A 54 -8.45 -7.80 -5.76
N GLN A 55 -9.59 -8.47 -5.91
CA GLN A 55 -9.96 -9.67 -5.14
C GLN A 55 -9.64 -9.60 -3.64
N ASN A 56 -10.01 -8.48 -2.99
CA ASN A 56 -9.75 -8.23 -1.57
C ASN A 56 -8.28 -8.07 -1.18
N ASP A 57 -7.41 -7.84 -2.14
CA ASP A 57 -6.02 -7.47 -1.93
C ASP A 57 -5.83 -6.00 -2.29
N LEU A 58 -5.05 -5.27 -1.48
CA LEU A 58 -4.71 -3.87 -1.72
C LEU A 58 -3.19 -3.78 -1.82
N ARG A 59 -2.69 -3.44 -3.02
CA ARG A 59 -1.26 -3.46 -3.37
C ARG A 59 -0.81 -2.10 -3.88
N ILE A 60 0.44 -1.75 -3.60
CA ILE A 60 1.13 -0.63 -4.24
C ILE A 60 2.04 -1.22 -5.32
N GLU A 61 1.85 -0.77 -6.55
CA GLU A 61 2.56 -1.28 -7.72
C GLU A 61 3.25 -0.14 -8.49
N GLU A 62 4.22 -0.50 -9.31
CA GLU A 62 4.84 0.41 -10.27
C GLU A 62 3.86 0.66 -11.43
N ALA A 63 3.70 1.92 -11.84
CA ALA A 63 2.67 2.33 -12.79
C ALA A 63 3.00 2.06 -14.28
N GLY A 64 3.98 1.20 -14.58
CA GLY A 64 4.50 0.95 -15.93
C GLY A 64 5.31 2.11 -16.54
N LYS A 65 5.71 3.10 -15.74
CA LYS A 65 6.47 4.28 -16.14
C LYS A 65 7.99 4.07 -16.13
N VAL A 66 8.48 3.13 -15.35
CA VAL A 66 9.91 2.85 -15.18
C VAL A 66 10.19 1.36 -15.39
N GLN A 67 11.11 1.02 -16.30
CA GLN A 67 11.62 -0.36 -16.38
C GLN A 67 12.64 -0.60 -15.26
N LEU A 68 12.20 -1.32 -14.23
CA LEU A 68 13.05 -1.68 -13.10
C LEU A 68 13.99 -2.84 -13.46
N THR A 69 15.25 -2.73 -13.05
CA THR A 69 16.16 -3.89 -12.99
C THR A 69 15.79 -4.80 -11.81
N GLU A 70 16.27 -6.05 -11.81
CA GLU A 70 16.01 -6.98 -10.70
C GLU A 70 16.48 -6.43 -9.34
N GLU A 71 17.62 -5.72 -9.31
CA GLU A 71 18.14 -5.08 -8.09
C GLU A 71 17.24 -3.93 -7.62
N GLN A 72 16.74 -3.10 -8.55
CA GLN A 72 15.81 -2.02 -8.24
C GLN A 72 14.48 -2.57 -7.75
N GLN A 73 14.00 -3.67 -8.33
CA GLN A 73 12.76 -4.32 -7.90
C GLN A 73 12.87 -4.88 -6.49
N LYS A 74 13.98 -5.55 -6.15
CA LYS A 74 14.24 -6.02 -4.77
C LYS A 74 14.29 -4.86 -3.78
N SER A 75 14.95 -3.77 -4.16
CA SER A 75 15.09 -2.57 -3.35
C SER A 75 13.73 -1.91 -3.11
N PHE A 76 12.93 -1.76 -4.16
CA PHE A 76 11.57 -1.25 -4.09
C PHE A 76 10.69 -2.07 -3.14
N LEU A 77 10.64 -3.40 -3.33
CA LEU A 77 9.81 -4.28 -2.49
C LEU A 77 10.23 -4.25 -1.02
N ARG A 78 11.54 -4.20 -0.74
CA ARG A 78 12.05 -4.09 0.63
C ARG A 78 11.60 -2.80 1.30
N VAL A 79 11.81 -1.65 0.63
CA VAL A 79 11.42 -0.34 1.19
C VAL A 79 9.91 -0.26 1.37
N LEU A 80 9.14 -0.80 0.43
CA LEU A 80 7.69 -0.81 0.51
C LEU A 80 7.19 -1.60 1.74
N ASP A 81 7.75 -2.78 2.00
CA ASP A 81 7.42 -3.57 3.20
C ASP A 81 7.79 -2.84 4.50
N GLU A 82 8.96 -2.18 4.53
CA GLU A 82 9.40 -1.38 5.69
C GLU A 82 8.45 -0.21 5.98
N VAL A 83 8.06 0.56 4.96
CA VAL A 83 7.16 1.72 5.09
C VAL A 83 5.75 1.29 5.51
N ILE A 84 5.21 0.23 4.91
CA ILE A 84 3.88 -0.27 5.27
C ILE A 84 3.86 -0.74 6.73
N ARG A 85 4.87 -1.51 7.17
CA ARG A 85 4.96 -1.99 8.56
C ARG A 85 5.06 -0.85 9.58
N ALA A 86 5.76 0.23 9.25
CA ALA A 86 5.89 1.40 10.12
C ALA A 86 4.55 2.14 10.34
N ASN A 87 3.63 2.02 9.38
CA ASN A 87 2.35 2.75 9.36
C ASN A 87 1.13 1.88 9.72
N SER A 88 1.31 0.56 9.93
CA SER A 88 0.22 -0.40 10.20
C SER A 88 -0.16 -0.52 11.70
N VAL A 89 0.23 0.44 12.55
CA VAL A 89 0.06 0.38 14.02
C VAL A 89 -1.16 1.16 14.49
#